data_AF-A0A3B9FS96-F1
#
_entry.id   AF-A0A3B9FS96-F1
#
_cell.length_a   1.000
_cell.length_b   1.000
_cell.length_c   1.000
_cell.angle_alpha   90.00
_cell.angle_beta   90.00
_cell.angle_gamma   90.00
#
_symmetry.space_group_name_H-M   'P 1'
#
loop_
_entity.id
_entity.type
_entity.pdbx_description
1 polymer ?
#
loop_
_entity_poly.entity_id
_entity_poly.type
_entity_poly.pdbx_seq_one_letter_code
_entity_poly.pdbx_strand_id
1 'polypeptide(L)'
;ATLGQVAPIGELDEAGIIGSYMLNVVAPHVLANKLLRTYRSSEAKKIIINISSGAATTPYDGWSIYSSSKAALNMQTLIGAEEAGIREDADRFFAVAPGVLDTEMQATVRRSAREQFSRISKFTALFEEGKLADPAKAAAKIIEIAAHPDDYSDTICRLSL
;
A
#
# COMPACT_ATOMS: atom_id res chain seq x y z
N ALA A 1 -3.58 7.31 0.93
CA ALA A 1 -3.34 6.57 2.20
C ALA A 1 -2.63 7.49 3.18
N THR A 2 -2.83 7.29 4.49
CA THR A 2 -2.17 8.01 5.57
C THR A 2 -1.31 7.05 6.40
N LEU A 3 -0.28 7.56 7.10
CA LEU A 3 0.45 6.80 8.10
C LEU A 3 -0.40 6.56 9.36
N GLY A 4 -1.36 7.44 9.62
CA GLY A 4 -2.07 7.49 10.91
C GLY A 4 -1.16 8.01 12.02
N GLN A 5 -1.62 7.91 13.26
CA GLN A 5 -0.82 8.27 14.43
C GLN A 5 0.33 7.26 14.61
N VAL A 6 1.55 7.78 14.81
CA VAL A 6 2.72 6.97 15.16
C VAL A 6 2.81 6.88 16.68
N ALA A 7 2.34 5.78 17.25
CA ALA A 7 2.39 5.55 18.70
C ALA A 7 2.25 4.04 19.03
N PRO A 8 2.77 3.60 20.19
CA PRO A 8 2.53 2.24 20.69
C PRO A 8 1.05 1.87 20.78
N ILE A 9 0.75 0.58 20.66
CA ILE A 9 -0.61 0.08 20.94
C ILE A 9 -0.93 0.36 22.41
N GLY A 10 -2.07 1.02 22.65
CA GLY A 10 -2.47 1.52 23.97
C GLY A 10 -2.41 3.04 24.10
N GLU A 11 -1.73 3.73 23.19
CA GLU A 11 -1.60 5.21 23.17
C GLU A 11 -2.27 5.86 21.95
N LEU A 12 -2.98 5.07 21.15
CA LEU A 12 -3.61 5.49 19.91
C LEU A 12 -5.00 6.06 20.17
N ASP A 13 -5.31 7.20 19.57
CA ASP A 13 -6.64 7.81 19.60
C ASP A 13 -7.63 7.01 18.74
N GLU A 14 -8.81 6.71 19.29
CA GLU A 14 -9.80 5.86 18.62
C GLU A 14 -10.32 6.46 17.32
N ALA A 15 -10.55 7.78 17.28
CA ALA A 15 -11.00 8.46 16.06
C ALA A 15 -9.91 8.43 14.98
N GLY A 16 -8.64 8.57 15.37
CA GLY A 16 -7.48 8.40 14.51
C GLY A 16 -7.35 6.99 13.94
N ILE A 17 -7.58 5.96 14.75
CA ILE A 17 -7.65 4.56 14.30
C ILE A 17 -8.73 4.43 13.23
N ILE A 18 -9.98 4.78 13.56
CA ILE A 18 -11.14 4.59 12.68
C ILE A 18 -10.93 5.35 11.37
N GLY A 19 -10.57 6.63 11.42
CA GLY A 19 -10.35 7.46 10.25
C GLY A 19 -9.26 6.92 9.32
N SER A 20 -8.17 6.41 9.90
CA SER A 20 -7.07 5.83 9.13
C SER A 20 -7.47 4.53 8.44
N TYR A 21 -8.22 3.64 9.10
CA TYR A 21 -8.74 2.43 8.46
C TYR A 21 -9.81 2.75 7.41
N MET A 22 -10.66 3.75 7.65
CA MET A 22 -11.63 4.21 6.67
C MET A 22 -10.94 4.65 5.38
N LEU A 23 -9.86 5.42 5.48
CA LEU A 23 -9.09 5.89 4.32
C LEU A 23 -8.23 4.79 3.68
N ASN A 24 -7.53 4.00 4.48
CA ASN A 24 -6.51 3.07 3.98
C ASN A 24 -7.09 1.71 3.56
N VAL A 25 -8.22 1.28 4.12
CA VAL A 25 -8.79 -0.05 3.90
C VAL A 25 -10.19 0.04 3.34
N VAL A 26 -11.11 0.72 4.04
CA VAL A 26 -12.53 0.70 3.65
C VAL A 26 -12.75 1.38 2.31
N ALA A 27 -12.22 2.58 2.11
CA ALA A 27 -12.35 3.31 0.85
C ALA A 27 -11.87 2.51 -0.39
N PRO A 28 -10.63 1.98 -0.44
CA PRO A 28 -10.19 1.16 -1.57
C PRO A 28 -11.00 -0.14 -1.72
N HIS A 29 -11.42 -0.76 -0.62
CA HIS A 29 -12.26 -1.96 -0.69
C HIS A 29 -13.63 -1.68 -1.31
N VAL A 30 -14.29 -0.60 -0.87
CA VAL A 30 -15.57 -0.15 -1.42
C VAL A 30 -15.42 0.23 -2.89
N LEU A 31 -14.32 0.91 -3.27
CA LEU A 31 -14.05 1.29 -4.65
C LEU A 31 -13.89 0.07 -5.56
N ALA A 32 -13.05 -0.90 -5.18
CA ALA A 32 -12.83 -2.13 -5.93
C ALA A 32 -14.15 -2.91 -6.11
N ASN A 33 -14.91 -3.12 -5.04
CA ASN A 33 -16.20 -3.80 -5.09
C ASN A 33 -17.21 -3.08 -6.01
N LYS A 34 -17.29 -1.74 -5.92
CA LYS A 34 -18.17 -0.95 -6.79
C LYS A 34 -17.73 -1.02 -8.25
N LEU A 35 -16.44 -0.93 -8.55
CA LEU A 35 -15.91 -1.01 -9.91
C LEU A 35 -16.27 -2.35 -10.55
N LEU A 36 -15.92 -3.45 -9.88
CA LEU A 36 -16.20 -4.80 -10.39
C LEU A 36 -17.69 -5.05 -10.56
N ARG A 37 -18.52 -4.65 -9.59
CA ARG A 37 -19.98 -4.78 -9.69
C ARG A 37 -20.57 -3.97 -10.84
N THR A 38 -20.09 -2.74 -11.04
CA THR A 38 -20.63 -1.83 -12.06
C THR A 38 -20.31 -2.33 -13.47
N TYR A 39 -19.11 -2.86 -13.67
CA TYR A 39 -18.62 -3.32 -14.97
C TYR A 39 -18.65 -4.84 -15.15
N ARG A 40 -19.42 -5.57 -14.33
CA ARG A 40 -19.47 -7.04 -14.34
C ARG A 40 -19.85 -7.65 -15.69
N SER A 41 -20.66 -6.96 -16.49
CA SER A 41 -21.09 -7.41 -17.82
C SER A 41 -20.23 -6.86 -18.96
N SER A 42 -19.21 -6.05 -18.64
CA SER A 42 -18.27 -5.55 -19.64
C SER A 42 -17.25 -6.64 -19.95
N GLU A 43 -16.95 -6.84 -21.23
CA GLU A 43 -15.85 -7.70 -21.69
C GLU A 43 -14.47 -7.05 -21.48
N ALA A 44 -14.42 -5.78 -21.11
CA ALA A 44 -13.16 -5.11 -20.82
C ALA A 44 -12.49 -5.75 -19.60
N LYS A 45 -11.17 -5.98 -19.71
CA LYS A 45 -10.30 -6.37 -18.60
C LYS A 45 -10.28 -5.28 -17.53
N LYS A 46 -10.55 -5.62 -16.27
CA LYS A 46 -10.43 -4.70 -15.13
C LYS A 46 -9.09 -4.93 -14.47
N ILE A 47 -8.38 -3.83 -14.23
CA ILE A 47 -7.07 -3.84 -13.57
C ILE A 47 -7.18 -3.02 -12.30
N ILE A 48 -6.95 -3.65 -11.15
CA ILE A 48 -6.98 -3.00 -9.84
C ILE A 48 -5.57 -3.00 -9.27
N ILE A 49 -5.01 -1.80 -9.07
CA ILE A 49 -3.68 -1.61 -8.49
C ILE A 49 -3.82 -0.89 -7.15
N ASN A 50 -3.59 -1.60 -6.07
CA ASN A 50 -3.51 -1.06 -4.72
C ASN A 50 -2.08 -0.63 -4.40
N ILE A 51 -1.91 0.60 -3.91
CA ILE A 51 -0.59 1.08 -3.46
C ILE A 51 -0.31 0.52 -2.05
N SER A 52 0.55 -0.47 -1.99
CA SER A 52 0.98 -1.16 -0.77
C SER A 52 2.27 -0.56 -0.18
N SER A 53 2.96 -1.31 0.69
CA SER A 53 4.22 -0.96 1.31
C SER A 53 4.94 -2.21 1.81
N GLY A 54 6.27 -2.15 1.94
CA GLY A 54 7.02 -3.15 2.70
C GLY A 54 6.56 -3.28 4.16
N ALA A 55 5.93 -2.22 4.71
CA ALA A 55 5.31 -2.25 6.03
C ALA A 55 4.13 -3.24 6.15
N ALA A 56 3.56 -3.72 5.04
CA ALA A 56 2.51 -4.74 5.03
C ALA A 56 2.97 -6.10 5.56
N THR A 57 4.27 -6.39 5.49
CA THR A 57 4.87 -7.68 5.87
C THR A 57 6.04 -7.51 6.84
N THR A 58 6.20 -6.33 7.43
CA THR A 58 7.29 -6.05 8.36
C THR A 58 6.73 -5.31 9.57
N PRO A 59 6.90 -5.84 10.78
CA PRO A 59 6.47 -5.15 11.99
C PRO A 59 7.40 -3.96 12.25
N TYR A 60 6.81 -2.78 12.24
CA TYR A 60 7.42 -1.52 12.67
C TYR A 60 6.69 -1.09 13.94
N ASP A 61 7.42 -0.87 15.03
CA ASP A 61 6.86 -0.31 16.25
C ASP A 61 6.26 1.08 15.97
N GLY A 62 5.22 1.46 16.70
CA GLY A 62 4.49 2.70 16.44
C GLY A 62 3.62 2.72 15.18
N TRP A 63 3.72 1.74 14.28
CA TRP A 63 3.05 1.75 12.97
C TRP A 63 1.90 0.73 12.87
N SER A 64 1.26 0.40 14.00
CA SER A 64 0.23 -0.64 14.04
C SER A 64 -0.89 -0.39 13.03
N ILE A 65 -1.41 0.85 12.96
CA ILE A 65 -2.45 1.28 12.01
C ILE A 65 -1.96 1.11 10.57
N TYR A 66 -0.79 1.67 10.25
CA TYR A 66 -0.28 1.65 8.87
C TYR A 66 0.04 0.24 8.40
N SER A 67 0.87 -0.50 9.13
CA SER A 67 1.30 -1.85 8.77
C SER A 67 0.11 -2.80 8.60
N SER A 68 -0.83 -2.81 9.54
CA SER A 68 -2.01 -3.67 9.45
C SER A 68 -2.96 -3.25 8.32
N SER A 69 -3.15 -1.95 8.06
CA SER A 69 -3.97 -1.48 6.93
C SER A 69 -3.38 -1.89 5.58
N LYS A 70 -2.04 -1.85 5.43
CA LYS A 70 -1.36 -2.32 4.23
C LYS A 70 -1.38 -3.85 4.10
N ALA A 71 -1.29 -4.58 5.22
CA ALA A 71 -1.49 -6.03 5.24
C ALA A 71 -2.91 -6.42 4.79
N ALA A 72 -3.93 -5.69 5.27
CA ALA A 72 -5.31 -5.89 4.85
C ALA A 72 -5.50 -5.66 3.34
N LEU A 73 -4.91 -4.60 2.78
CA LEU A 73 -4.92 -4.35 1.34
C LEU A 73 -4.21 -5.46 0.53
N ASN A 74 -3.08 -5.97 1.02
CA ASN A 74 -2.39 -7.09 0.37
C ASN A 74 -3.30 -8.33 0.31
N MET A 75 -3.89 -8.69 1.45
CA MET A 75 -4.76 -9.86 1.52
C MET A 75 -6.00 -9.70 0.64
N GLN A 76 -6.63 -8.52 0.64
CA GLN A 76 -7.75 -8.24 -0.25
C GLN A 76 -7.36 -8.41 -1.73
N THR A 77 -6.17 -7.94 -2.12
CA THR A 77 -5.68 -8.04 -3.49
C THR A 77 -5.44 -9.49 -3.89
N LEU A 78 -4.82 -10.29 -3.00
CA LEU A 78 -4.61 -11.72 -3.21
C LEU A 78 -5.93 -12.47 -3.39
N ILE A 79 -6.94 -12.18 -2.56
CA ILE A 79 -8.27 -12.77 -2.69
C ILE A 79 -8.91 -12.40 -4.03
N GLY A 80 -8.81 -11.14 -4.46
CA GLY A 80 -9.33 -10.72 -5.76
C GLY A 80 -8.66 -11.46 -6.94
N ALA A 81 -7.35 -11.68 -6.88
CA ALA A 81 -6.62 -12.46 -7.88
C ALA A 81 -7.06 -13.94 -7.89
N GLU A 82 -7.19 -14.56 -6.72
CA GLU A 82 -7.66 -15.95 -6.57
C GLU A 82 -9.07 -16.12 -7.16
N GLU A 83 -9.98 -15.21 -6.80
CA GLU A 83 -11.35 -15.21 -7.31
C GLU A 83 -11.43 -15.04 -8.83
N ALA A 84 -10.60 -14.17 -9.41
CA ALA A 84 -10.51 -14.02 -10.86
C ALA A 84 -10.00 -15.30 -11.53
N GLY A 85 -9.01 -15.98 -10.94
CA GLY A 85 -8.53 -17.28 -11.40
C GLY A 85 -9.61 -18.36 -11.40
N ILE A 86 -10.39 -18.47 -10.32
CA ILE A 86 -11.49 -19.44 -10.20
C ILE A 86 -12.58 -19.20 -11.26
N ARG A 87 -12.87 -17.94 -11.58
CA ARG A 87 -13.87 -17.56 -12.59
C ARG A 87 -13.32 -17.56 -14.02
N GLU A 88 -12.02 -17.81 -14.19
CA GLU A 88 -11.31 -17.68 -15.46
C GLU A 88 -11.44 -16.26 -16.08
N ASP A 89 -11.57 -15.24 -15.22
CA ASP A 89 -11.68 -13.84 -15.64
C ASP A 89 -10.31 -13.31 -16.10
N ALA A 90 -10.32 -12.46 -17.12
CA ALA A 90 -9.12 -11.75 -17.58
C ALA A 90 -8.64 -10.65 -16.60
N ASP A 91 -9.41 -10.38 -15.54
CA ASP A 91 -9.15 -9.33 -14.56
C ASP A 91 -7.80 -9.54 -13.84
N ARG A 92 -7.22 -8.42 -13.39
CA ARG A 92 -5.89 -8.39 -12.78
C ARG A 92 -5.89 -7.56 -11.51
N PHE A 93 -5.21 -8.07 -10.49
CA PHE A 93 -5.12 -7.45 -9.17
C PHE A 93 -3.64 -7.37 -8.79
N PHE A 94 -3.21 -6.19 -8.36
CA PHE A 94 -1.85 -5.93 -7.93
C PHE A 94 -1.81 -5.11 -6.64
N ALA A 95 -0.91 -5.47 -5.74
CA ALA A 95 -0.55 -4.67 -4.58
C ALA A 95 0.91 -4.27 -4.74
N VAL A 96 1.14 -3.01 -5.11
CA VAL A 96 2.47 -2.53 -5.48
C VAL A 96 3.08 -1.78 -4.31
N ALA A 97 4.19 -2.27 -3.78
CA ALA A 97 5.01 -1.56 -2.80
C ALA A 97 6.06 -0.71 -3.55
N PRO A 98 5.93 0.62 -3.55
CA PRO A 98 6.77 1.51 -4.37
C PRO A 98 8.15 1.80 -3.76
N GLY A 99 8.49 1.18 -2.62
CA GLY A 99 9.70 1.49 -1.86
C GLY A 99 9.52 2.61 -0.84
N VAL A 100 10.63 3.09 -0.28
CA VAL A 100 10.66 4.24 0.64
C VAL A 100 10.82 5.50 -0.21
N LEU A 101 9.70 6.17 -0.49
CA LEU A 101 9.66 7.34 -1.37
C LEU A 101 10.01 8.64 -0.64
N ASP A 102 10.61 9.58 -1.35
CA ASP A 102 10.79 10.95 -0.85
C ASP A 102 9.46 11.71 -0.88
N THR A 103 8.78 11.70 0.27
CA THR A 103 7.43 12.26 0.44
C THR A 103 7.29 12.86 1.84
N GLU A 104 6.23 13.66 2.05
CA GLU A 104 5.91 14.23 3.37
C GLU A 104 5.67 13.16 4.46
N MET A 105 5.25 11.95 4.05
CA MET A 105 5.14 10.81 4.96
C MET A 105 6.50 10.43 5.54
N GLN A 106 7.55 10.42 4.72
CA GLN A 106 8.92 10.16 5.17
C GLN A 106 9.35 11.28 6.15
N ALA A 107 9.11 12.54 5.80
CA ALA A 107 9.41 13.66 6.69
C ALA A 107 8.72 13.54 8.06
N THR A 108 7.47 13.05 8.09
CA THR A 108 6.73 12.78 9.34
C THR A 108 7.41 11.71 10.17
N VAL A 109 7.84 10.61 9.56
CA VAL A 109 8.58 9.52 10.23
C VAL A 109 9.89 10.03 10.86
N ARG A 110 10.63 10.90 10.16
CA ARG A 110 11.89 11.48 10.69
C ARG A 110 11.67 12.45 11.86
N ARG A 111 10.46 13.01 12.00
CA ARG A 111 10.08 13.94 13.08
C ARG A 111 9.44 13.25 14.29
N SER A 112 9.16 11.94 14.21
CA SER A 112 8.62 11.16 15.33
C SER A 112 9.56 11.16 16.54
N ALA A 113 9.01 11.03 17.74
CA ALA A 113 9.81 10.81 18.94
C ALA A 113 10.38 9.39 18.96
N ARG A 114 11.60 9.22 19.48
CA ARG A 114 12.29 7.91 19.49
C ARG A 114 11.56 6.87 20.32
N GLU A 115 10.87 7.32 21.36
CA GLU A 115 10.03 6.53 22.25
C GLU A 115 8.80 5.99 21.51
N GLN A 116 8.34 6.68 20.46
CA GLN A 116 7.21 6.27 19.62
C GLN A 116 7.63 5.47 18.40
N PHE A 117 8.88 5.61 17.95
CA PHE A 117 9.44 4.87 16.83
C PHE A 117 10.94 4.62 16.96
N SER A 118 11.31 3.37 17.21
CA SER A 118 12.68 2.93 17.46
C SER A 118 13.58 3.01 16.22
N ARG A 119 12.99 2.95 15.01
CA ARG A 119 13.72 2.85 13.75
C ARG A 119 13.95 4.19 13.03
N ILE A 120 13.75 5.33 13.68
CA ILE A 120 13.95 6.66 13.07
C ILE A 120 15.32 6.75 12.38
N SER A 121 16.39 6.29 13.03
CA SER A 121 17.75 6.35 12.48
C SER A 121 17.89 5.69 11.11
N LYS A 122 17.18 4.57 10.88
CA LYS A 122 17.14 3.91 9.57
C LYS A 122 16.58 4.85 8.49
N PHE A 123 15.48 5.54 8.77
CA PHE A 123 14.81 6.41 7.80
C PHE A 123 15.52 7.75 7.62
N THR A 124 16.20 8.24 8.66
CA THR A 124 17.12 9.38 8.57
C THR A 124 18.31 9.04 7.67
N ALA A 125 18.98 7.91 7.88
CA ALA A 125 20.10 7.47 7.04
C ALA A 125 19.69 7.31 5.57
N LEU A 126 18.51 6.73 5.29
CA LEU A 126 18.00 6.63 3.91
C LEU A 126 17.84 7.99 3.23
N PHE A 127 17.48 9.04 3.97
CA PHE A 127 17.38 10.39 3.44
C PHE A 127 18.76 11.04 3.23
N GLU A 128 19.62 10.98 4.25
CA GLU A 128 20.96 11.58 4.20
C GLU A 128 21.86 10.93 3.14
N GLU A 129 21.69 9.63 2.89
CA GLU A 129 22.42 8.89 1.86
C GLU A 129 21.79 9.00 0.46
N GLY A 130 20.71 9.76 0.30
CA GLY A 130 20.03 9.93 -1.00
C GLY A 130 19.39 8.63 -1.53
N LYS A 131 19.04 7.69 -0.65
CA LYS A 131 18.49 6.37 -0.99
C LYS A 131 16.96 6.32 -1.04
N LEU A 132 16.31 7.49 -1.01
CA LEU A 132 14.86 7.57 -1.20
C LEU A 132 14.52 7.45 -2.69
N ALA A 133 13.54 6.63 -2.98
CA ALA A 133 13.08 6.44 -4.35
C ALA A 133 12.30 7.68 -4.83
N ASP A 134 12.56 8.05 -6.08
CA ASP A 134 11.87 9.15 -6.77
C ASP A 134 10.40 8.76 -7.04
N PRO A 135 9.42 9.53 -6.52
CA PRO A 135 8.00 9.30 -6.79
C PRO A 135 7.66 9.23 -8.28
N ALA A 136 8.33 10.00 -9.15
CA ALA A 136 8.08 9.98 -10.59
C ALA A 136 8.50 8.65 -11.22
N LYS A 137 9.64 8.08 -10.78
CA LYS A 137 10.08 6.73 -11.22
C LYS A 137 9.13 5.64 -10.74
N ALA A 138 8.67 5.72 -9.50
CA ALA A 138 7.68 4.79 -8.97
C ALA A 138 6.36 4.86 -9.75
N ALA A 139 5.89 6.07 -10.07
CA ALA A 139 4.69 6.28 -10.87
C ALA A 139 4.83 5.71 -12.28
N ALA A 140 5.97 5.95 -12.95
CA ALA A 140 6.24 5.39 -14.27
C ALA A 140 6.16 3.85 -14.28
N LYS A 141 6.71 3.20 -13.26
CA LYS A 141 6.62 1.73 -13.10
C LYS A 141 5.20 1.23 -12.82
N ILE A 142 4.41 1.96 -12.05
CA ILE A 142 2.99 1.61 -11.82
C ILE A 142 2.18 1.74 -13.12
N ILE A 143 2.47 2.76 -13.94
CA ILE A 143 1.83 2.94 -15.25
C ILE A 143 2.22 1.80 -16.20
N GLU A 144 3.48 1.36 -16.18
CA GLU A 144 3.96 0.20 -16.95
C GLU A 144 3.18 -1.08 -16.58
N ILE A 145 3.00 -1.36 -15.28
CA ILE A 145 2.17 -2.47 -14.80
C ILE A 145 0.72 -2.35 -15.30
N ALA A 146 0.14 -1.14 -15.27
CA ALA A 146 -1.22 -0.92 -15.74
C ALA A 146 -1.38 -1.10 -17.25
N ALA A 147 -0.35 -0.73 -18.04
CA ALA A 147 -0.35 -0.84 -19.49
C ALA A 147 -0.09 -2.29 -19.96
N HIS A 148 0.70 -3.05 -19.20
CA HIS A 148 1.15 -4.39 -19.57
C HIS A 148 0.93 -5.39 -18.42
N PRO A 149 -0.31 -5.58 -17.92
CA PRO A 149 -0.56 -6.35 -16.70
C PRO A 149 -0.27 -7.84 -16.85
N ASP A 150 -0.25 -8.38 -18.07
CA ASP A 150 0.03 -9.80 -18.30
C ASP A 150 1.53 -10.13 -18.27
N ASP A 151 2.41 -9.12 -18.29
CA ASP A 151 3.86 -9.29 -18.16
C ASP A 151 4.29 -9.52 -16.71
N TYR A 152 3.37 -9.39 -15.75
CA TYR A 152 3.62 -9.50 -14.32
C TYR A 152 2.83 -10.67 -13.72
N SER A 153 3.53 -11.71 -13.26
CA SER A 153 2.93 -12.88 -12.62
C SER A 153 2.58 -12.68 -11.15
N ASP A 154 3.29 -11.79 -10.46
CA ASP A 154 3.16 -11.62 -9.02
C ASP A 154 2.04 -10.64 -8.68
N THR A 155 1.08 -11.07 -7.85
CA THR A 155 0.04 -10.18 -7.28
C THR A 155 0.62 -9.14 -6.31
N ILE A 156 1.69 -9.48 -5.59
CA ILE A 156 2.36 -8.57 -4.65
C ILE A 156 3.68 -8.11 -5.28
N CYS A 157 3.68 -6.93 -5.90
CA CYS A 157 4.85 -6.42 -6.59
C CYS A 157 5.67 -5.51 -5.66
N ARG A 158 6.98 -5.73 -5.59
CA ARG A 158 7.91 -4.78 -4.97
C ARG A 158 8.73 -4.13 -6.07
N LEU A 159 8.64 -2.80 -6.17
CA LEU A 159 9.42 -2.08 -7.19
C LEU A 159 10.89 -2.05 -6.78
N SER A 160 11.77 -2.45 -7.70
CA SER A 160 13.19 -2.11 -7.67
C SER A 160 13.36 -0.79 -8.43
N LEU A 161 13.78 0.26 -7.71
CA LEU A 161 13.96 1.63 -8.23
C LEU A 161 15.40 2.10 -8.04
#